data_AF-A0A7D7Q4X3-F1
#
_entry.id   AF-A0A7D7Q4X3-F1
#
_cell.length_a   1.000
_cell.length_b   1.000
_cell.length_c   1.000
_cell.angle_alpha   90.00
_cell.angle_beta   90.00
_cell.angle_gamma   90.00
#
_symmetry.space_group_name_H-M   'P 1'
#
loop_
_entity.id
_entity.type
_entity.pdbx_description
1 polymer ?
#
loop_
_entity_poly.entity_id
_entity_poly.type
_entity_poly.pdbx_seq_one_letter_code
_entity_poly.pdbx_strand_id
1 'polypeptide(L)' 'MVVTGGQRNDGAMMQDTLKDIYVPRPTGRPRTTPDTVMADRGYTSGVNREYLRDHHVKAVIPQKKKGLL' A
#
# COMPACT_ATOMS: atom_id res chain seq x y z
N MET A 1 -10.53 6.87 -0.37
CA MET A 1 -9.98 5.61 0.16
C MET A 1 -9.80 4.69 -1.03
N VAL A 2 -8.56 4.36 -1.40
CA VAL A 2 -8.27 3.44 -2.52
C VAL A 2 -8.16 2.04 -1.93
N VAL A 3 -8.99 1.11 -2.42
CA VAL A 3 -8.98 -0.31 -2.02
C VAL A 3 -8.47 -1.11 -3.21
N THR A 4 -7.32 -1.76 -3.06
CA THR A 4 -6.70 -2.56 -4.12
C THR A 4 -7.08 -4.03 -3.94
N GLY A 5 -7.67 -4.66 -4.96
CA GLY A 5 -8.00 -6.10 -4.96
C GLY A 5 -6.80 -6.96 -5.42
N GLY A 6 -6.52 -8.05 -4.71
CA GLY A 6 -5.35 -8.91 -4.95
C GLY A 6 -5.64 -10.18 -5.76
N GLN A 7 -4.74 -10.51 -6.70
CA GLN A 7 -4.60 -11.83 -7.33
C GLN A 7 -3.11 -12.14 -7.60
N ARG A 8 -2.66 -13.27 -7.02
CA ARG A 8 -1.48 -14.16 -7.20
C ARG A 8 -0.11 -13.65 -7.70
N ASN A 9 0.08 -12.44 -8.22
CA ASN A 9 1.39 -11.83 -8.52
C ASN A 9 1.77 -10.71 -7.50
N ASP A 10 1.24 -10.82 -6.28
CA ASP A 10 1.06 -9.74 -5.28
C ASP A 10 2.34 -9.12 -4.66
N GLY A 11 3.54 -9.57 -5.04
CA GLY A 11 4.79 -8.97 -4.55
C GLY A 11 5.17 -7.67 -5.27
N ALA A 12 4.93 -7.59 -6.58
CA ALA A 12 5.35 -6.45 -7.42
C ALA A 12 4.23 -5.41 -7.64
N MET A 13 2.96 -5.86 -7.62
CA MET A 13 1.82 -5.02 -8.03
C MET A 13 1.51 -3.88 -7.05
N MET A 14 1.86 -4.02 -5.76
CA MET A 14 1.60 -2.94 -4.79
C MET A 14 2.36 -1.67 -5.16
N GLN A 15 3.65 -1.78 -5.50
CA GLN A 15 4.47 -0.61 -5.80
C GLN A 15 4.00 0.07 -7.08
N ASP A 16 3.73 -0.71 -8.13
CA ASP A 16 3.26 -0.15 -9.41
C ASP A 16 1.88 0.50 -9.25
N THR A 17 0.96 -0.11 -8.50
CA THR A 17 -0.34 0.49 -8.17
C THR A 17 -0.17 1.81 -7.41
N LEU A 18 0.80 1.91 -6.49
CA LEU A 18 1.07 3.14 -5.75
C LEU A 18 1.67 4.24 -6.64
N LYS A 19 2.48 3.89 -7.65
CA LYS A 19 3.02 4.86 -8.62
C LYS A 19 1.93 5.47 -9.50
N ASP A 20 0.88 4.73 -9.78
CA ASP A 20 -0.27 5.18 -10.58
C ASP A 20 -1.24 6.09 -9.78
N ILE A 21 -1.01 6.28 -8.48
CA ILE A 21 -1.84 7.18 -7.69
C ILE A 21 -1.66 8.61 -8.18
N TYR A 22 -2.79 9.23 -8.52
CA TYR A 22 -2.88 10.63 -8.87
C TYR A 22 -4.14 11.22 -8.23
N VAL A 23 -3.95 12.15 -7.29
CA VAL A 23 -5.05 12.86 -6.64
C VAL A 23 -4.98 14.34 -7.01
N PRO A 24 -5.93 14.83 -7.85
CA PRO A 24 -6.04 16.25 -8.17
C PRO A 24 -6.21 17.10 -6.90
N ARG A 25 -5.68 18.33 -6.94
CA ARG A 25 -5.84 19.33 -5.88
C ARG A 25 -6.43 20.61 -6.47
N PRO A 26 -7.22 21.40 -5.70
CA PRO A 26 -7.78 22.66 -6.17
C PRO A 26 -6.72 23.64 -6.71
N THR A 27 -5.51 23.61 -6.13
CA THR A 27 -4.34 24.34 -6.61
C THR A 27 -3.07 23.49 -6.43
N GLY A 28 -2.05 23.77 -7.25
CA GLY A 28 -0.73 23.14 -7.15
C GLY A 28 -0.60 21.75 -7.78
N ARG A 29 0.55 21.10 -7.56
CA ARG A 29 0.85 19.78 -8.14
C ARG A 29 -0.05 18.70 -7.52
N PRO A 30 -0.63 17.79 -8.32
CA PRO A 30 -1.34 16.61 -7.84
C PRO A 30 -0.52 15.82 -6.82
N ARG A 31 -1.19 15.20 -5.84
CA ARG A 31 -0.51 14.32 -4.90
C ARG A 31 -0.36 12.94 -5.54
N THR A 32 0.87 12.44 -5.60
CA THR A 32 1.19 11.15 -6.21
C THR A 32 1.63 10.09 -5.20
N THR A 33 1.76 10.46 -3.92
CA THR A 33 2.15 9.54 -2.84
C THR A 33 1.11 9.62 -1.73
N PRO A 34 0.50 8.50 -1.33
CA PRO A 34 -0.47 8.49 -0.25
C PRO A 34 0.19 8.61 1.13
N ASP A 35 -0.50 9.22 2.10
CA ASP A 35 -0.02 9.30 3.49
C ASP A 35 -0.18 7.97 4.24
N THR A 36 -1.16 7.15 3.83
CA THR A 36 -1.48 5.87 4.46
C THR A 36 -1.98 4.87 3.42
N VAL A 37 -1.52 3.63 3.52
CA VAL A 37 -1.99 2.48 2.74
C VAL A 37 -2.62 1.47 3.69
N MET A 38 -3.86 1.10 3.39
CA MET A 38 -4.54 -0.03 4.01
C MET A 38 -4.56 -1.17 3.01
N ALA A 39 -3.95 -2.29 3.36
CA ALA A 39 -3.82 -3.42 2.45
C ALA A 39 -4.10 -4.74 3.18
N ASP A 40 -4.44 -5.77 2.40
CA ASP A 40 -4.60 -7.12 2.91
C ASP A 40 -3.28 -7.65 3.49
N ARG A 41 -3.40 -8.60 4.41
CA ARG A 41 -2.32 -9.36 4.99
C ARG A 41 -1.44 -10.08 3.96
N GLY A 42 -1.94 -10.37 2.75
CA GLY A 42 -1.13 -10.84 1.61
C GLY A 42 0.01 -9.89 1.22
N TYR A 43 -0.09 -8.59 1.56
CA TYR A 43 0.90 -7.57 1.23
C TYR A 43 1.93 -7.30 2.34
N THR A 44 1.97 -8.11 3.41
CA THR A 44 2.89 -7.88 4.54
C THR A 44 4.37 -8.25 4.26
N SER A 45 4.75 -8.48 3.00
CA SER A 45 6.13 -8.86 2.63
C SER A 45 7.15 -7.79 3.05
N GLY A 46 8.39 -8.20 3.32
CA GLY A 46 9.48 -7.27 3.68
C GLY A 46 9.71 -6.20 2.60
N VAL A 47 9.71 -6.60 1.33
CA VAL A 47 9.85 -5.70 0.17
C VAL A 47 8.77 -4.61 0.15
N ASN A 48 7.52 -4.96 0.44
CA ASN A 48 6.43 -3.98 0.52
C ASN A 48 6.60 -3.04 1.73
N ARG A 49 7.06 -3.56 2.87
CA ARG A 49 7.31 -2.74 4.07
C ARG A 49 8.46 -1.75 3.85
N GLU A 50 9.53 -2.19 3.20
CA GLU A 50 10.68 -1.35 2.87
C GLU A 50 10.26 -0.23 1.91
N TYR A 51 9.58 -0.57 0.82
CA TYR A 51 9.06 0.42 -0.13
C TYR A 51 8.18 1.48 0.56
N LEU A 52 7.20 1.06 1.38
CA LEU A 52 6.33 2.02 2.08
C LEU A 52 7.11 2.92 3.04
N ARG A 53 8.12 2.37 3.73
CA ARG A 53 8.98 3.14 4.63
C ARG A 53 9.82 4.17 3.87
N ASP A 54 10.45 3.78 2.77
CA ASP A 54 11.30 4.66 1.97
C ASP A 54 10.49 5.80 1.33
N HIS A 55 9.21 5.55 1.05
CA HIS A 55 8.26 6.55 0.54
C HIS A 55 7.47 7.28 1.63
N HIS A 56 7.81 7.11 2.92
CA HIS A 56 7.15 7.76 4.06
C HIS A 56 5.64 7.49 4.16
N VAL A 57 5.19 6.32 3.71
CA VAL A 57 3.79 5.90 3.70
C VAL A 57 3.49 5.05 4.93
N LYS A 58 2.49 5.44 5.71
CA LYS A 58 2.04 4.64 6.86
C LYS A 58 1.32 3.37 6.38
N ALA A 59 1.77 2.21 6.84
CA ALA A 59 1.16 0.94 6.47
C ALA A 59 0.20 0.42 7.55
N VAL A 60 -1.10 0.32 7.22
CA VAL A 60 -2.12 -0.34 8.04
C VAL A 60 -2.43 -1.70 7.42
N ILE A 61 -1.68 -2.72 7.82
CA ILE A 61 -1.82 -4.09 7.30
C ILE A 61 -1.99 -5.04 8.49
N PRO A 62 -3.12 -5.76 8.58
CA PRO A 62 -3.37 -6.67 9.68
C PRO A 62 -2.35 -7.83 9.68
N GLN A 63 -1.80 -8.14 10.87
CA GLN A 63 -0.93 -9.31 11.06
C GLN A 63 -1.79 -10.60 11.18
N LYS A 64 -1.22 -11.81 10.97
CA LYS A 64 -1.90 -13.03 11.49
C LYS A 64 -2.02 -12.82 12.98
N LYS A 65 -3.23 -12.91 13.50
CA LYS A 65 -3.40 -13.67 14.74
C LYS A 65 -3.20 -15.13 14.34
N LYS A 66 -2.16 -15.80 14.86
CA LYS A 66 -2.21 -17.27 14.92
C LYS A 66 -3.50 -17.57 15.67
N GLY A 67 -4.45 -18.24 15.03
CA GLY A 67 -5.63 -18.73 15.75
C GLY A 67 -5.12 -19.56 16.91
N LEU A 68 -5.64 -19.27 18.11
CA LEU A 68 -5.44 -20.11 19.27
C LEU A 68 -6.35 -21.33 19.07
N LEU A 69 -5.84 -22.35 18.37
CA LEU A 69 -6.28 -23.75 18.40
C LEU A 69 -5.05 -24.61 18.09
#